data_AF-A0A1X7SHM1-F1
#
_entry.id   AF-A0A1X7SHM1-F1
#
_cell.length_a   1.000
_cell.length_b   1.000
_cell.length_c   1.000
_cell.angle_alpha   90.00
_cell.angle_beta   90.00
_cell.angle_gamma   90.00
#
_symmetry.space_group_name_H-M   'P 1'
#
loop_
_entity.id
_entity.type
_entity.pdbx_description
1 polymer ?
#
loop_
_entity_poly.entity_id
_entity_poly.type
_entity_poly.pdbx_seq_one_letter_code
_entity_poly.pdbx_strand_id
1 'polypeptide(L)'
;MTVAFISFDRFLFIVKPYLHKRFMRPWVALTLTIAIWTLSAVLSSTPFYGLGNFSFDEFLGFCFPLWISFDFIVYSLIIVLLLFSVIIVTSVWTLCFTHRFITQQSQLSNDDTYASKKKWLLGIFGSMLLVYGICFMPAVIVIILIPLIDVPIALIVASIICSLFITVANPIVQSYFRPEIKTALLANSVVLFITLYQRKSWKQSSTILFTSLILSNFILNLLYLPFTIIALAVGEWIFGRTDEEKTGTCAFAAFI
;
A
#
# COMPACT_ATOMS: atom_id res chain seq x y z
N MET A 1 0.81 -3.84 -1.93
CA MET A 1 1.28 -4.71 -3.05
C MET A 1 1.85 -3.90 -4.23
N THR A 2 1.19 -2.82 -4.68
CA THR A 2 1.58 -2.03 -5.87
C THR A 2 3.02 -1.46 -5.83
N VAL A 3 3.51 -1.05 -4.66
CA VAL A 3 4.85 -0.46 -4.48
C VAL A 3 5.98 -1.44 -4.78
N ALA A 4 5.82 -2.72 -4.40
CA ALA A 4 6.80 -3.77 -4.68
C ALA A 4 6.92 -4.01 -6.20
N PHE A 5 5.78 -4.05 -6.90
CA PHE A 5 5.73 -4.18 -8.36
C PHE A 5 6.37 -3.00 -9.09
N ILE A 6 6.11 -1.76 -8.65
CA ILE A 6 6.75 -0.54 -9.21
C ILE A 6 8.27 -0.57 -9.06
N SER A 7 8.75 -1.14 -7.96
CA SER A 7 10.18 -1.26 -7.70
C SER A 7 10.81 -2.35 -8.56
N PHE A 8 10.11 -3.45 -8.79
CA PHE A 8 10.52 -4.50 -9.73
C PHE A 8 10.52 -4.05 -11.20
N ASP A 9 9.49 -3.34 -11.65
CA ASP A 9 9.40 -2.79 -13.02
C ASP A 9 10.59 -1.88 -13.33
N ARG A 10 10.86 -0.91 -12.45
CA ARG A 10 11.97 0.04 -12.61
C ARG A 10 13.31 -0.67 -12.58
N PHE A 11 13.46 -1.67 -11.71
CA PHE A 11 14.65 -2.50 -11.69
C PHE A 11 14.85 -3.19 -13.05
N LEU A 12 13.86 -3.91 -13.58
CA LEU A 12 13.96 -4.57 -14.88
C LEU A 12 14.28 -3.58 -16.01
N PHE A 13 13.67 -2.39 -16.01
CA PHE A 13 13.92 -1.33 -16.99
C PHE A 13 15.39 -0.87 -17.00
N ILE A 14 15.97 -0.63 -15.82
CA ILE A 14 17.36 -0.15 -15.68
C ILE A 14 18.37 -1.26 -16.00
N VAL A 15 18.10 -2.47 -15.52
CA VAL A 15 19.10 -3.57 -15.50
C VAL A 15 19.05 -4.44 -16.74
N LYS A 16 17.85 -4.74 -17.26
CA LYS A 16 17.67 -5.59 -18.44
C LYS A 16 16.60 -4.97 -19.35
N PRO A 17 16.89 -3.85 -20.04
CA PRO A 17 15.92 -3.18 -20.91
C PRO A 17 15.35 -4.09 -22.00
N TYR A 18 16.13 -5.05 -22.51
CA TYR A 18 15.64 -6.08 -23.44
C TYR A 18 14.59 -7.00 -22.80
N LEU A 19 14.84 -7.48 -21.57
CA LEU A 19 13.91 -8.34 -20.84
C LEU A 19 12.66 -7.57 -20.41
N HIS A 20 12.83 -6.31 -19.98
CA HIS A 20 11.74 -5.38 -19.68
C HIS A 20 10.83 -5.20 -20.90
N LYS A 21 11.40 -4.93 -22.08
CA LYS A 21 10.64 -4.79 -23.34
C LYS A 21 9.88 -6.07 -23.71
N ARG A 22 10.43 -7.25 -23.40
CA ARG A 22 9.77 -8.54 -23.67
C ARG A 22 8.65 -8.86 -22.67
N PHE A 23 8.90 -8.62 -21.37
CA PHE A 23 8.04 -9.06 -20.27
C PHE A 23 7.06 -7.99 -19.79
N MET A 24 7.54 -6.76 -19.53
CA MET A 24 6.74 -5.66 -18.98
C MET A 24 6.06 -4.87 -20.10
N ARG A 25 5.14 -5.52 -20.82
CA ARG A 25 4.26 -4.84 -21.78
C ARG A 25 3.16 -4.05 -21.03
N PRO A 26 2.66 -2.93 -21.58
CA PRO A 26 1.62 -2.13 -20.92
C PRO A 26 0.37 -2.94 -20.54
N TRP A 27 -0.03 -3.89 -21.39
CA TRP A 27 -1.14 -4.80 -21.11
C TRP A 27 -0.89 -5.69 -19.89
N VAL A 28 0.34 -6.18 -19.69
CA VAL A 28 0.70 -6.98 -18.52
C VAL A 28 0.60 -6.14 -17.24
N ALA A 29 1.11 -4.90 -17.28
CA ALA A 29 0.99 -3.98 -16.16
C ALA A 29 -0.47 -3.63 -15.83
N LEU A 30 -1.31 -3.46 -16.85
CA LEU A 30 -2.74 -3.22 -16.69
C LEU A 30 -3.45 -4.44 -16.07
N THR A 31 -3.21 -5.65 -16.59
CA THR A 31 -3.79 -6.88 -16.03
C THR A 31 -3.36 -7.10 -14.59
N LEU A 32 -2.08 -6.90 -14.27
CA LEU A 32 -1.57 -7.00 -12.90
C LEU A 32 -2.22 -5.96 -11.97
N THR A 33 -2.40 -4.73 -12.46
CA THR A 33 -3.09 -3.69 -11.69
C THR A 33 -4.51 -4.13 -11.40
N ILE A 34 -5.30 -4.47 -12.43
CA ILE A 34 -6.69 -4.91 -12.26
C ILE A 34 -6.77 -6.09 -11.27
N ALA A 35 -5.90 -7.10 -11.41
CA ALA A 35 -5.86 -8.25 -10.52
C ALA A 35 -5.55 -7.87 -9.06
N ILE A 36 -4.63 -6.92 -8.82
CA ILE A 36 -4.33 -6.44 -7.47
C ILE A 36 -5.54 -5.72 -6.88
N TRP A 37 -6.21 -4.86 -7.64
CA TRP A 37 -7.38 -4.12 -7.16
C TRP A 37 -8.56 -5.05 -6.88
N THR A 38 -8.83 -6.02 -7.75
CA THR A 38 -9.91 -6.99 -7.53
C THR A 38 -9.59 -7.89 -6.34
N LEU A 39 -8.35 -8.35 -6.18
CA LEU A 39 -7.95 -9.13 -5.01
C LEU A 39 -8.12 -8.33 -3.72
N SER A 40 -7.66 -7.08 -3.68
CA SER A 40 -7.86 -6.21 -2.51
C SER A 40 -9.34 -6.02 -2.19
N ALA A 41 -10.18 -5.75 -3.20
CA ALA A 41 -11.62 -5.60 -3.02
C ALA A 41 -12.27 -6.86 -2.43
N VAL A 42 -11.93 -8.05 -2.97
CA VAL A 42 -12.49 -9.32 -2.47
C VAL A 42 -12.05 -9.61 -1.03
N LEU A 43 -10.79 -9.32 -0.69
CA LEU A 43 -10.28 -9.54 0.67
C LEU A 43 -10.91 -8.59 1.70
N SER A 44 -11.23 -7.35 1.28
CA SER A 44 -11.86 -6.33 2.12
C SER A 44 -13.38 -6.47 2.23
N SER A 45 -14.05 -7.20 1.32
CA SER A 45 -15.51 -7.35 1.31
C SER A 45 -16.04 -8.45 2.24
N THR A 46 -15.25 -8.90 3.23
CA THR A 46 -15.61 -10.03 4.09
C THR A 46 -16.90 -9.85 4.90
N PRO A 47 -17.22 -8.66 5.41
CA PRO A 47 -18.48 -8.47 6.12
C PRO A 47 -19.73 -8.68 5.25
N PHE A 48 -19.63 -8.48 3.93
CA PHE A 48 -20.73 -8.81 3.01
C PHE A 48 -20.98 -10.31 2.85
N TYR A 49 -20.01 -11.14 3.22
CA TYR A 49 -20.14 -12.60 3.24
C TYR A 49 -20.52 -13.14 4.64
N GLY A 50 -20.83 -12.27 5.60
CA GLY A 50 -21.15 -12.63 6.98
C GLY A 50 -19.94 -12.92 7.87
N LEU A 51 -18.71 -12.56 7.42
CA LEU A 51 -17.48 -12.74 8.18
C LEU A 51 -17.00 -11.40 8.76
N GLY A 52 -17.25 -11.20 10.06
CA GLY A 52 -16.93 -9.96 10.77
C GLY A 52 -17.93 -8.84 10.51
N ASN A 53 -17.89 -7.80 11.34
CA ASN A 53 -18.76 -6.63 11.20
C ASN A 53 -17.92 -5.35 11.23
N PHE A 54 -18.29 -4.38 10.40
CA PHE A 54 -17.80 -3.01 10.55
C PHE A 54 -18.75 -2.25 11.47
N SER A 55 -18.21 -1.52 12.43
CA SER A 55 -19.00 -0.59 13.24
C SER A 55 -18.28 0.72 13.37
N PHE A 56 -19.07 1.77 13.57
CA PHE A 56 -18.54 3.02 14.09
C PHE A 56 -18.13 2.81 15.55
N ASP A 57 -16.95 3.32 15.89
CA ASP A 57 -16.49 3.42 17.27
C ASP A 57 -16.55 4.87 17.70
N GLU A 58 -17.30 5.13 18.77
CA GLU A 58 -17.46 6.49 19.30
C GLU A 58 -16.13 7.04 19.86
N PHE A 59 -15.25 6.17 20.37
CA PHE A 59 -13.97 6.57 20.93
C PHE A 59 -12.91 6.81 19.83
N LEU A 60 -12.93 6.01 18.76
CA LEU A 60 -11.98 6.15 17.65
C LEU A 60 -12.44 7.15 16.59
N GLY A 61 -13.74 7.44 16.49
CA GLY A 61 -14.31 8.41 15.56
C GLY A 61 -14.25 8.02 14.09
N PHE A 62 -14.08 6.73 13.77
CA PHE A 62 -14.19 6.21 12.40
C PHE A 62 -14.75 4.78 12.37
N CYS A 63 -15.07 4.34 11.16
CA CYS A 63 -15.59 3.01 10.88
C CYS A 63 -14.47 2.00 10.76
N PHE A 64 -14.50 0.97 11.60
CA PHE A 64 -13.42 0.00 11.68
C PHE A 64 -13.94 -1.43 11.82
N PRO A 65 -13.15 -2.43 11.40
CA PRO A 65 -13.50 -3.83 11.55
C PRO A 65 -13.48 -4.24 13.04
N LEU A 66 -14.62 -4.71 13.55
CA LEU A 66 -14.74 -5.20 14.91
C LEU A 66 -14.14 -6.61 15.02
N TRP A 67 -12.98 -6.73 15.67
CA TRP A 67 -12.35 -8.01 16.02
C TRP A 67 -13.02 -8.70 17.22
N ILE A 68 -14.33 -8.90 17.14
CA ILE A 68 -15.12 -9.55 18.20
C ILE A 68 -15.17 -11.07 18.00
N SER A 69 -15.27 -11.52 16.74
CA SER A 69 -15.35 -12.95 16.43
C SER A 69 -13.96 -13.55 16.21
N PHE A 70 -13.74 -14.74 16.80
CA PHE A 70 -12.48 -15.48 16.68
C PHE A 70 -12.14 -15.78 15.20
N ASP A 71 -13.14 -16.16 14.40
CA ASP A 71 -12.95 -16.45 12.97
C ASP A 71 -12.41 -15.24 12.20
N PHE A 72 -12.91 -14.05 12.53
CA PHE A 72 -12.50 -12.81 11.87
C PHE A 72 -11.12 -12.32 12.35
N ILE A 73 -10.74 -12.59 13.60
CA ILE A 73 -9.38 -12.40 14.10
C ILE A 73 -8.40 -13.29 13.34
N VAL A 74 -8.71 -14.59 13.22
CA VAL A 74 -7.86 -15.56 12.49
C VAL A 74 -7.73 -15.15 11.02
N TYR A 75 -8.83 -14.78 10.37
CA TYR A 75 -8.83 -14.28 9.00
C TYR A 75 -7.94 -13.04 8.83
N SER A 76 -8.10 -12.05 9.70
CA SER A 76 -7.30 -10.81 9.68
C SER A 76 -5.81 -11.12 9.86
N LEU A 77 -5.47 -12.01 10.78
CA LEU A 77 -4.10 -12.43 11.03
C LEU A 77 -3.49 -13.16 9.82
N ILE A 78 -4.23 -14.10 9.21
CA ILE A 78 -3.80 -14.80 7.99
C ILE A 78 -3.52 -13.79 6.87
N ILE A 79 -4.42 -12.85 6.63
CA ILE A 79 -4.23 -11.83 5.59
C ILE A 79 -2.99 -10.98 5.85
N VAL A 80 -2.84 -10.46 7.06
CA VAL A 80 -1.70 -9.60 7.38
C VAL A 80 -0.41 -10.39 7.21
N LEU A 81 -0.35 -11.63 7.70
CA LEU A 81 0.82 -12.51 7.52
C LEU A 81 1.09 -12.83 6.04
N LEU A 82 0.07 -13.09 5.23
CA LEU A 82 0.21 -13.30 3.79
C LEU A 82 0.75 -12.05 3.09
N LEU A 83 0.22 -10.88 3.42
CA LEU A 83 0.70 -9.60 2.87
C LEU A 83 2.17 -9.35 3.25
N PHE A 84 2.54 -9.58 4.52
CA PHE A 84 3.93 -9.49 4.98
C PHE A 84 4.83 -10.49 4.25
N SER A 85 4.38 -11.73 4.13
CA SER A 85 5.13 -12.79 3.42
C SER A 85 5.36 -12.42 1.97
N VAL A 86 4.33 -11.91 1.27
CA VAL A 86 4.47 -11.43 -0.11
C VAL A 86 5.44 -10.26 -0.20
N ILE A 87 5.37 -9.29 0.71
CA ILE A 87 6.29 -8.14 0.72
C ILE A 87 7.74 -8.60 0.97
N ILE A 88 7.96 -9.47 1.96
CA ILE A 88 9.28 -10.01 2.29
C ILE A 88 9.82 -10.84 1.13
N VAL A 89 9.05 -11.81 0.63
CA VAL A 89 9.47 -12.69 -0.47
C VAL A 89 9.79 -11.88 -1.72
N THR A 90 8.91 -10.96 -2.10
CA THR A 90 9.16 -10.10 -3.27
C THR A 90 10.37 -9.21 -3.07
N SER A 91 10.55 -8.60 -1.90
CA SER A 91 11.70 -7.73 -1.61
C SER A 91 13.01 -8.51 -1.53
N VAL A 92 13.04 -9.67 -0.87
CA VAL A 92 14.23 -10.53 -0.80
C VAL A 92 14.57 -11.07 -2.18
N TRP A 93 13.58 -11.56 -2.93
CA TRP A 93 13.77 -12.02 -4.30
C TRP A 93 14.36 -10.91 -5.19
N THR A 94 13.79 -9.70 -5.16
CA THR A 94 14.31 -8.58 -5.95
C THR A 94 15.69 -8.16 -5.48
N LEU A 95 15.97 -8.12 -4.18
CA LEU A 95 17.29 -7.82 -3.62
C LEU A 95 18.33 -8.85 -4.06
N CYS A 96 18.07 -10.15 -3.91
CA CYS A 96 18.97 -11.22 -4.29
C CYS A 96 19.22 -11.23 -5.81
N PHE A 97 18.16 -11.10 -6.61
CA PHE A 97 18.26 -11.02 -8.07
C PHE A 97 19.08 -9.80 -8.51
N THR A 98 18.80 -8.63 -7.92
CA THR A 98 19.53 -7.38 -8.18
C THR A 98 21.00 -7.51 -7.80
N HIS A 99 21.29 -8.04 -6.60
CA HIS A 99 22.64 -8.21 -6.10
C HIS A 99 23.45 -9.12 -7.02
N ARG A 100 22.91 -10.29 -7.36
CA ARG A 100 23.58 -11.23 -8.27
C ARG A 100 23.84 -10.59 -9.63
N PHE A 101 22.85 -9.91 -10.19
CA PHE A 101 23.00 -9.26 -11.49
C PHE A 101 24.08 -8.17 -11.48
N ILE A 102 24.04 -7.25 -10.51
CA ILE A 102 25.00 -6.15 -10.47
C ILE A 102 26.42 -6.68 -10.24
N THR A 103 26.58 -7.67 -9.36
CA THR A 103 27.90 -8.28 -9.10
C THR A 103 28.47 -8.95 -10.36
N GLN A 104 27.63 -9.60 -11.18
CA GLN A 104 28.08 -10.14 -12.47
C GLN A 104 28.51 -9.03 -13.43
N GLN A 105 27.72 -7.95 -13.54
CA GLN A 105 28.03 -6.85 -14.46
C GLN A 105 29.24 -6.03 -14.03
N SER A 106 29.45 -5.81 -12.72
CA SER A 106 30.61 -5.10 -12.19
C SER A 106 31.92 -5.88 -12.39
N GLN A 107 31.86 -7.21 -12.45
CA GLN A 107 33.03 -8.02 -12.82
C GLN A 107 33.38 -7.87 -14.31
N LEU A 108 32.40 -7.54 -15.16
CA LEU A 108 32.57 -7.35 -16.61
C LEU A 108 32.96 -5.90 -16.96
N SER A 109 32.60 -4.91 -16.15
CA SER A 109 32.96 -3.51 -16.36
C SER A 109 33.53 -2.91 -15.07
N ASN A 110 34.81 -2.48 -15.10
CA ASN A 110 35.51 -1.87 -13.98
C ASN A 110 35.08 -0.39 -13.79
N ASP A 111 33.80 -0.17 -13.47
CA ASP A 111 33.18 1.16 -13.49
C ASP A 111 32.41 1.45 -12.18
N ASP A 112 32.85 2.48 -11.45
CA ASP A 112 32.29 2.96 -10.17
C ASP A 112 30.81 3.35 -10.27
N THR A 113 30.33 3.62 -11.49
CA THR A 113 28.93 3.95 -11.79
C THR A 113 27.96 2.85 -11.35
N TYR A 114 28.37 1.57 -11.42
CA TYR A 114 27.53 0.44 -11.00
C TYR A 114 27.44 0.29 -9.48
N ALA A 115 28.50 0.65 -8.74
CA ALA A 115 28.52 0.61 -7.28
C ALA A 115 27.54 1.64 -6.68
N SER A 116 27.47 2.84 -7.27
CA SER A 116 26.51 3.87 -6.89
C SER A 116 25.05 3.44 -7.15
N LYS A 117 24.78 2.88 -8.34
CA LYS A 117 23.44 2.34 -8.70
C LYS A 117 23.02 1.16 -7.79
N LYS A 118 23.97 0.31 -7.36
CA LYS A 118 23.76 -0.79 -6.41
C LYS A 118 23.27 -0.30 -5.05
N LYS A 119 23.95 0.70 -4.48
CA LYS A 119 23.61 1.26 -3.15
C LYS A 119 22.23 1.92 -3.16
N TRP A 120 21.92 2.67 -4.20
CA TRP A 120 20.62 3.32 -4.35
C TRP A 120 19.45 2.31 -4.44
N LEU A 121 19.59 1.25 -5.26
CA LEU A 121 18.56 0.21 -5.38
C LEU A 121 18.34 -0.56 -4.07
N LEU A 122 19.43 -1.00 -3.41
CA LEU A 122 19.35 -1.67 -2.09
C LEU A 122 18.69 -0.77 -1.04
N GLY A 123 18.97 0.54 -1.07
CA GLY A 123 18.38 1.53 -0.18
C GLY A 123 16.86 1.64 -0.30
N ILE A 124 16.31 1.59 -1.52
CA ILE A 124 14.85 1.66 -1.74
C ILE A 124 14.15 0.46 -1.12
N PHE A 125 14.55 -0.76 -1.48
CA PHE A 125 13.86 -1.96 -1.02
C PHE A 125 14.06 -2.17 0.50
N GLY A 126 15.26 -1.90 1.01
CA GLY A 126 15.55 -1.98 2.44
C GLY A 126 14.76 -0.96 3.27
N SER A 127 14.74 0.31 2.85
CA SER A 127 13.96 1.35 3.55
C SER A 127 12.46 1.08 3.50
N MET A 128 11.93 0.63 2.35
CA MET A 128 10.52 0.25 2.24
C MET A 128 10.18 -0.90 3.20
N LEU A 129 10.99 -1.96 3.24
CA LEU A 129 10.76 -3.10 4.15
C LEU A 129 10.76 -2.65 5.63
N LEU A 130 11.70 -1.77 6.01
CA LEU A 130 11.74 -1.20 7.36
C LEU A 130 10.48 -0.40 7.68
N VAL A 131 10.01 0.44 6.77
CA VAL A 131 8.78 1.22 6.96
C VAL A 131 7.56 0.31 7.10
N TYR A 132 7.40 -0.72 6.25
CA TYR A 132 6.31 -1.69 6.39
C TYR A 132 6.39 -2.45 7.72
N GLY A 133 7.58 -2.86 8.15
CA GLY A 133 7.77 -3.49 9.45
C GLY A 133 7.33 -2.56 10.58
N ILE A 134 7.91 -1.36 10.67
CA ILE A 134 7.62 -0.43 11.77
C ILE A 134 6.14 -0.03 11.83
N CYS A 135 5.51 0.27 10.69
CA CYS A 135 4.14 0.77 10.66
C CYS A 135 3.08 -0.28 11.05
N PHE A 136 3.30 -1.55 10.70
CA PHE A 136 2.28 -2.60 10.88
C PHE A 136 2.61 -3.60 12.00
N MET A 137 3.86 -3.68 12.48
CA MET A 137 4.20 -4.54 13.62
C MET A 137 3.31 -4.32 14.84
N PRO A 138 2.97 -3.07 15.23
CA PRO A 138 2.03 -2.84 16.33
C PRO A 138 0.66 -3.46 16.08
N ALA A 139 0.13 -3.39 14.85
CA ALA A 139 -1.17 -3.96 14.50
C ALA A 139 -1.15 -5.50 14.58
N VAL A 140 -0.07 -6.15 14.11
CA VAL A 140 0.10 -7.60 14.25
C VAL A 140 0.13 -8.03 15.72
N ILE A 141 0.87 -7.30 16.55
CA ILE A 141 0.96 -7.58 17.98
C ILE A 141 -0.41 -7.44 18.64
N VAL A 142 -1.16 -6.38 18.34
CA VAL A 142 -2.51 -6.16 18.87
C VAL A 142 -3.46 -7.29 18.46
N ILE A 143 -3.49 -7.68 17.18
CA ILE A 143 -4.36 -8.76 16.69
C ILE A 143 -4.06 -10.09 17.40
N ILE A 144 -2.79 -10.37 17.72
CA ILE A 144 -2.38 -11.57 18.48
C ILE A 144 -2.79 -11.48 19.95
N LEU A 145 -2.74 -10.29 20.55
CA LEU A 145 -3.04 -10.08 21.97
C LEU A 145 -4.55 -10.06 22.27
N ILE A 146 -5.39 -9.59 21.34
CA ILE A 146 -6.85 -9.51 21.50
C ILE A 146 -7.48 -10.82 22.05
N PRO A 147 -7.18 -12.02 21.51
CA PRO A 147 -7.75 -13.26 22.04
C PRO A 147 -7.12 -13.76 23.35
N LEU A 148 -6.01 -13.16 23.80
CA LEU A 148 -5.25 -13.62 24.96
C LEU A 148 -5.53 -12.79 26.22
N ILE A 149 -5.72 -11.48 26.06
CA ILE A 149 -5.86 -10.51 27.15
C ILE A 149 -6.77 -9.35 26.74
N ASP A 150 -7.30 -8.63 27.74
CA ASP A 150 -7.97 -7.35 27.52
C ASP A 150 -6.93 -6.28 27.13
N VAL A 151 -6.88 -5.96 25.84
CA VAL A 151 -5.93 -4.99 25.30
C VAL A 151 -6.41 -3.56 25.61
N PRO A 152 -5.59 -2.69 26.21
CA PRO A 152 -5.99 -1.31 26.48
C PRO A 152 -6.23 -0.55 25.18
N ILE A 153 -7.30 0.25 25.15
CA ILE A 153 -7.74 1.01 23.96
C ILE A 153 -6.61 1.91 23.43
N ALA A 154 -5.81 2.50 24.32
CA ALA A 154 -4.65 3.32 23.92
C ALA A 154 -3.65 2.57 23.02
N LEU A 155 -3.46 1.26 23.23
CA LEU A 155 -2.57 0.45 22.39
C LEU A 155 -3.19 0.19 21.01
N ILE A 156 -4.50 -0.03 20.96
CA ILE A 156 -5.25 -0.16 19.69
C ILE A 156 -5.13 1.13 18.88
N VAL A 157 -5.41 2.29 19.49
CA VAL A 157 -5.27 3.62 18.87
C VAL A 157 -3.85 3.83 18.34
N ALA A 158 -2.84 3.57 19.17
CA ALA A 158 -1.45 3.74 18.77
C ALA A 158 -1.09 2.84 17.57
N SER A 159 -1.59 1.60 17.54
CA SER A 159 -1.36 0.67 16.42
C SER A 159 -2.00 1.14 15.11
N ILE A 160 -3.18 1.75 15.19
CA ILE A 160 -3.90 2.30 14.03
C ILE A 160 -3.17 3.54 13.51
N ILE A 161 -2.80 4.48 14.38
CA ILE A 161 -2.02 5.67 14.00
C ILE A 161 -0.71 5.27 13.33
N CYS A 162 0.00 4.27 13.89
CA CYS A 162 1.23 3.75 13.33
C CYS A 162 1.00 3.13 11.94
N SER A 163 -0.11 2.41 11.77
CA SER A 163 -0.49 1.83 10.47
C SER A 163 -0.82 2.92 9.45
N LEU A 164 -1.58 3.96 9.83
CA LEU A 164 -1.95 5.07 8.96
C LEU A 164 -0.73 5.90 8.50
N PHE A 165 0.32 5.97 9.31
CA PHE A 165 1.56 6.66 8.94
C PHE A 165 2.19 6.13 7.64
N ILE A 166 1.88 4.88 7.23
CA ILE A 166 2.32 4.31 5.96
C ILE A 166 1.93 5.16 4.75
N THR A 167 0.77 5.84 4.82
CA THR A 167 0.25 6.69 3.74
C THR A 167 1.14 7.90 3.47
N VAL A 168 1.87 8.36 4.48
CA VAL A 168 2.81 9.48 4.42
C VAL A 168 4.24 8.99 4.21
N ALA A 169 4.65 7.94 4.93
CA ALA A 169 6.00 7.38 4.86
C ALA A 169 6.34 6.81 3.48
N ASN A 170 5.40 6.12 2.82
CA ASN A 170 5.62 5.52 1.51
C ASN A 170 5.99 6.56 0.44
N PRO A 171 5.20 7.65 0.25
CA PRO A 171 5.58 8.73 -0.64
C PRO A 171 6.90 9.41 -0.29
N ILE A 172 7.20 9.63 1.00
CA ILE A 172 8.45 10.27 1.43
C ILE A 172 9.66 9.44 1.00
N VAL A 173 9.67 8.14 1.35
CA VAL A 173 10.72 7.21 0.94
C VAL A 173 10.85 7.22 -0.59
N GLN A 174 9.72 7.12 -1.29
CA GLN A 174 9.71 7.16 -2.74
C GLN A 174 10.27 8.46 -3.32
N SER A 175 9.97 9.62 -2.72
CA SER A 175 10.45 10.94 -3.18
C SER A 175 11.95 11.12 -3.01
N TYR A 176 12.52 10.59 -1.93
CA TYR A 176 13.95 10.66 -1.64
C TYR A 176 14.74 9.88 -2.69
N PHE A 177 14.28 8.66 -3.00
CA PHE A 177 14.98 7.83 -3.97
C PHE A 177 14.59 8.14 -5.42
N ARG A 178 13.38 8.65 -5.68
CA ARG A 178 12.85 8.89 -7.04
C ARG A 178 12.58 10.38 -7.23
N PRO A 179 13.52 11.14 -7.79
CA PRO A 179 13.34 12.57 -8.00
C PRO A 179 12.14 12.88 -8.91
N GLU A 180 11.73 11.95 -9.78
CA GLU A 180 10.52 12.09 -10.59
C GLU A 180 9.25 12.15 -9.72
N ILE A 181 9.25 11.45 -8.58
CA ILE A 181 8.14 11.41 -7.62
C ILE A 181 8.13 12.66 -6.74
N LYS A 182 9.30 13.24 -6.43
CA LYS A 182 9.40 14.51 -5.69
C LYS A 182 8.60 15.61 -6.39
N THR A 183 8.72 15.71 -7.71
CA THR A 183 7.98 16.67 -8.53
C THR A 183 6.48 16.34 -8.59
N ALA A 184 6.12 15.05 -8.60
CA ALA A 184 4.73 14.61 -8.62
C ALA A 184 3.98 14.84 -7.29
N LEU A 185 4.65 14.64 -6.14
CA LEU A 185 4.07 14.84 -4.81
C LEU A 185 3.78 16.30 -4.48
N LEU A 186 4.65 17.21 -4.96
CA LEU A 186 4.41 18.65 -4.88
C LEU A 186 3.22 19.11 -5.74
N ALA A 187 2.76 18.29 -6.69
CA ALA A 187 1.76 18.64 -7.68
C ALA A 187 0.58 17.64 -7.67
N ASN A 188 0.00 17.39 -6.50
CA ASN A 188 -1.24 16.62 -6.42
C ASN A 188 -2.43 17.41 -6.99
N SER A 189 -3.33 16.71 -7.68
CA SER A 189 -4.39 17.14 -8.64
C SER A 189 -3.94 17.47 -10.07
N VAL A 190 -2.97 18.37 -10.28
CA VAL A 190 -2.52 18.77 -11.64
C VAL A 190 -1.80 17.62 -12.39
N VAL A 191 -0.95 16.84 -11.70
CA VAL A 191 -0.23 15.71 -12.34
C VAL A 191 -1.15 14.53 -12.66
N LEU A 192 -2.14 14.25 -11.81
CA LEU A 192 -3.17 13.23 -12.09
C LEU A 192 -3.93 13.61 -13.36
N PHE A 193 -4.35 14.89 -13.46
CA PHE A 193 -5.03 15.40 -14.64
C PHE A 193 -4.14 15.29 -15.88
N ILE A 194 -2.87 15.72 -15.83
CA ILE A 194 -1.93 15.65 -16.95
C ILE A 194 -1.63 14.20 -17.37
N THR A 195 -1.42 13.27 -16.44
CA THR A 195 -1.14 11.85 -16.76
C THR A 195 -2.36 11.11 -17.30
N LEU A 196 -3.58 11.46 -16.87
CA LEU A 196 -4.82 10.96 -17.46
C LEU A 196 -5.08 11.57 -18.86
N TYR A 197 -4.81 12.87 -19.05
CA TYR A 197 -5.01 13.56 -20.33
C TYR A 197 -4.00 13.14 -21.39
N GLN A 198 -2.76 12.80 -21.00
CA GLN A 198 -1.73 12.38 -21.94
C GLN A 198 -1.85 10.90 -22.32
N ARG A 199 -2.67 10.62 -23.33
CA ARG A 199 -2.83 9.29 -23.97
C ARG A 199 -1.52 8.64 -24.42
N LYS A 200 -0.47 9.45 -24.68
CA LYS A 200 0.89 8.96 -25.03
C LYS A 200 1.63 8.33 -23.85
N SER A 201 1.31 8.74 -22.61
CA SER A 201 1.97 8.31 -21.38
C SER A 201 1.60 6.86 -20.97
N TRP A 202 0.39 6.41 -21.34
CA TRP A 202 -0.13 5.06 -21.08
C TRP A 202 0.60 3.96 -21.88
N LYS A 203 1.53 4.33 -22.77
CA LYS A 203 2.36 3.38 -23.51
C LYS A 203 3.49 2.76 -22.67
N GLN A 204 3.75 3.26 -21.46
CA GLN A 204 4.75 2.72 -20.55
C GLN A 204 4.10 2.03 -19.33
N SER A 205 4.56 0.81 -19.04
CA SER A 205 4.13 0.00 -17.90
C SER A 205 4.37 0.69 -16.55
N SER A 206 5.49 1.41 -16.44
CA SER A 206 5.84 2.23 -15.27
C SER A 206 4.80 3.31 -14.98
N THR A 207 4.28 3.98 -16.03
CA THR A 207 3.23 5.00 -15.90
C THR A 207 1.95 4.41 -15.35
N ILE A 208 1.51 3.25 -15.85
CA ILE A 208 0.25 2.60 -15.41
C ILE A 208 0.32 2.23 -13.93
N LEU A 209 1.43 1.63 -13.50
CA LEU A 209 1.61 1.27 -12.09
C LEU A 209 1.72 2.51 -11.20
N PHE A 210 2.38 3.56 -11.69
CA PHE A 210 2.51 4.83 -10.97
C PHE A 210 1.17 5.58 -10.85
N THR A 211 0.38 5.66 -11.92
CA THR A 211 -0.96 6.26 -11.87
C THR A 211 -1.88 5.47 -10.96
N SER A 212 -1.79 4.14 -10.93
CA SER A 212 -2.52 3.31 -9.97
C SER A 212 -2.14 3.64 -8.52
N LEU A 213 -0.86 3.88 -8.23
CA LEU A 213 -0.40 4.23 -6.89
C LEU A 213 -0.90 5.62 -6.48
N ILE A 214 -0.80 6.61 -7.37
CA ILE A 214 -1.32 7.96 -7.11
C ILE A 214 -2.83 7.90 -6.90
N LEU A 215 -3.57 7.15 -7.73
CA LEU A 215 -5.01 7.02 -7.63
C LEU A 215 -5.43 6.41 -6.28
N SER A 216 -4.73 5.36 -5.81
CA SER A 216 -4.98 4.78 -4.49
C SER A 216 -4.70 5.78 -3.36
N ASN A 217 -3.59 6.51 -3.42
CA ASN A 217 -3.29 7.56 -2.43
C ASN A 217 -4.34 8.69 -2.47
N PHE A 218 -4.81 9.07 -3.66
CA PHE A 218 -5.82 10.10 -3.83
C PHE A 218 -7.17 9.66 -3.27
N ILE A 219 -7.59 8.41 -3.52
CA ILE A 219 -8.81 7.82 -2.96
C ILE A 219 -8.75 7.86 -1.43
N LEU A 220 -7.63 7.44 -0.83
CA LEU A 220 -7.44 7.50 0.62
C LEU A 220 -7.48 8.95 1.16
N ASN A 221 -6.83 9.89 0.48
CA ASN A 221 -6.76 11.28 0.97
C ASN A 221 -8.03 12.09 0.72
N LEU A 222 -8.80 11.79 -0.34
CA LEU A 222 -10.00 12.54 -0.70
C LEU A 222 -11.28 11.94 -0.11
N LEU A 223 -11.36 10.61 -0.04
CA LEU A 223 -12.57 9.93 0.43
C LEU A 223 -12.39 9.54 1.90
N TYR A 224 -11.40 8.71 2.22
CA TYR A 224 -11.26 8.17 3.57
C TYR A 224 -10.94 9.25 4.63
N LEU A 225 -9.89 10.05 4.42
CA LEU A 225 -9.46 11.05 5.42
C LEU A 225 -10.55 12.09 5.77
N PRO A 226 -11.26 12.72 4.83
CA PRO A 226 -12.30 13.69 5.18
C PRO A 226 -13.48 13.06 5.90
N PHE A 227 -13.91 11.85 5.53
CA PHE A 227 -14.96 11.14 6.26
C PHE A 227 -14.56 10.87 7.71
N THR A 228 -13.32 10.40 7.94
CA THR A 228 -12.81 10.20 9.31
C THR A 228 -12.65 11.50 10.09
N ILE A 229 -12.16 12.58 9.48
CA ILE A 229 -12.00 13.88 10.15
C ILE A 229 -13.36 14.47 10.55
N ILE A 230 -14.36 14.38 9.68
CA ILE A 230 -15.71 14.86 9.97
C ILE A 230 -16.34 14.03 11.10
N ALA A 231 -16.25 12.70 11.03
CA ALA A 231 -16.77 11.81 12.06
C ALA A 231 -16.07 12.04 13.42
N LEU A 232 -14.75 12.25 13.43
CA LEU A 232 -13.98 12.65 14.62
C LEU A 232 -14.42 14.00 15.19
N ALA A 233 -14.68 14.99 14.33
CA ALA A 233 -15.08 16.33 14.75
C ALA A 233 -16.47 16.34 15.39
N VAL A 234 -17.37 15.47 14.93
CA VAL A 234 -18.74 15.37 15.43
C VAL A 234 -18.86 14.35 16.57
N GLY A 235 -17.97 13.37 16.65
CA GLY A 235 -18.03 12.26 17.62
C GLY A 235 -18.99 11.15 17.22
N GLU A 236 -19.67 11.26 16.07
CA GLU A 236 -20.56 10.23 15.55
C GLU A 236 -20.44 10.07 14.03
N TRP A 237 -20.87 8.91 13.52
CA TRP A 237 -21.04 8.70 12.09
C TRP A 237 -22.32 9.36 11.59
N ILE A 238 -22.19 10.49 10.90
CA ILE A 238 -23.32 11.30 10.42
C ILE A 238 -23.75 11.02 8.96
N PHE A 239 -23.04 10.16 8.26
CA PHE A 239 -23.36 9.85 6.86
C PHE A 239 -24.49 8.82 6.83
N GLY A 240 -25.70 9.22 6.41
CA GLY A 240 -26.90 8.36 6.42
C GLY A 240 -28.00 8.90 7.34
N ARG A 241 -29.27 8.65 7.01
CA ARG A 241 -30.44 9.14 7.76
C ARG A 241 -31.00 8.11 8.74
N THR A 242 -30.92 6.83 8.41
CA THR A 242 -31.33 5.71 9.28
C THR A 242 -30.10 4.98 9.82
N ASP A 243 -30.27 4.19 10.88
CA ASP A 243 -29.18 3.38 11.44
C ASP A 243 -28.63 2.36 10.43
N GLU A 244 -29.49 1.82 9.56
CA GLU A 244 -29.07 0.98 8.44
C GLU A 244 -28.24 1.75 7.41
N GLU A 245 -28.65 2.97 7.04
CA GLU A 245 -27.88 3.80 6.11
C GLU A 245 -26.53 4.24 6.72
N LYS A 246 -26.52 4.56 8.01
CA LYS A 246 -25.28 4.88 8.76
C LYS A 246 -24.34 3.69 8.79
N THR A 247 -24.84 2.51 9.11
CA THR A 247 -24.03 1.27 9.14
C THR A 247 -23.52 0.91 7.74
N GLY A 248 -24.35 1.05 6.70
CA GLY A 248 -23.98 0.77 5.32
C GLY A 248 -22.91 1.71 4.77
N THR A 249 -23.06 3.02 4.98
CA THR A 249 -22.05 4.01 4.57
C THR A 249 -20.75 3.89 5.40
N CYS A 250 -20.87 3.50 6.66
CA CYS A 250 -19.75 3.19 7.55
C CYS A 250 -18.94 2.00 7.04
N ALA A 251 -19.62 0.90 6.69
CA ALA A 251 -19.01 -0.27 6.09
C ALA A 251 -18.36 0.04 4.74
N PHE A 252 -19.02 0.88 3.92
CA PHE A 252 -18.46 1.35 2.66
C PHE A 252 -17.19 2.20 2.86
N ALA A 253 -17.18 3.09 3.85
CA ALA A 253 -16.00 3.88 4.17
C ALA A 253 -14.84 3.02 4.68
N ALA A 254 -15.12 1.98 5.47
CA ALA A 254 -14.11 1.01 5.93
C ALA A 254 -13.56 0.12 4.80
N PHE A 255 -14.26 0.04 3.67
CA PHE A 255 -13.82 -0.69 2.48
C PHE A 255 -12.83 0.11 1.60
N ILE A 256 -12.83 1.45 1.70
CA ILE A 256 -11.98 2.36 0.91
C ILE A 256 -10.55 2.39 1.45
#